data_AF-A0A2V6GE16-F1
#
_entry.id   AF-A0A2V6GE16-F1
#
_cell.length_a   1.000
_cell.length_b   1.000
_cell.length_c   1.000
_cell.angle_alpha   90.00
_cell.angle_beta   90.00
_cell.angle_gamma   90.00
#
_symmetry.space_group_name_H-M   'P 1'
#
loop_
_entity.id
_entity.type
_entity.pdbx_description
1 polymer ?
#
loop_
_entity_poly.entity_id
_entity_poly.type
_entity_poly.pdbx_seq_one_letter_code
_entity_poly.pdbx_strand_id
1 'polypeptide(L)'
;MREVSPELNGIHQLTGSASAAPCMIRPGEIWPDDRGEHINAHGGGIIQVADTWFWFGEYRPREAEPGKRYVSCYSSADLINWKFRNLVINSTAPENIGPLWVLERPKVYYNARTKKFVMYMHIDGPNDPAEANPK
;
A
#
# COMPACT_ATOMS: atom_id res chain seq x y z
N MET A 1 40.22 47.54 32.99
CA MET A 1 40.78 46.41 32.21
C MET A 1 41.21 45.32 33.18
N ARG A 2 40.45 44.21 33.22
CA ARG A 2 40.91 42.87 33.63
C ARG A 2 40.00 41.89 32.91
N GLU A 3 40.55 41.17 31.92
CA GLU A 3 39.95 39.96 31.39
C GLU A 3 40.57 38.77 32.12
N VAL A 4 39.73 37.83 32.57
CA VAL A 4 40.13 36.45 32.91
C VAL A 4 38.96 35.54 32.56
N SER A 5 39.16 34.69 31.56
CA SER A 5 38.33 33.51 31.24
C SER A 5 39.00 32.26 31.86
N PRO A 6 38.42 31.04 31.81
CA PRO A 6 37.11 30.60 31.31
C PRO A 6 36.21 30.18 32.52
N GLU A 7 35.19 29.31 32.53
CA GLU A 7 34.66 28.28 31.60
C GLU A 7 33.12 28.21 31.69
N LEU A 8 32.49 27.59 30.67
CA LEU A 8 31.17 26.96 30.79
C LEU A 8 31.21 25.59 30.11
N ASN A 9 31.05 24.53 30.90
CA ASN A 9 31.04 23.15 30.42
C ASN A 9 29.93 22.92 29.39
N GLY A 10 30.32 22.55 28.17
CA GLY A 10 29.41 22.18 27.11
C GLY A 10 28.75 20.83 27.38
N ILE A 11 27.49 20.84 27.84
CA ILE A 11 26.64 19.66 27.81
C ILE A 11 26.21 19.36 26.37
N HIS A 12 27.06 18.66 25.63
CA HIS A 12 26.63 17.96 24.42
C HIS A 12 25.56 16.94 24.80
N GLN A 13 24.28 17.26 24.55
CA GLN A 13 23.24 16.25 24.58
C GLN A 13 23.51 15.26 23.46
N LEU A 14 23.98 14.07 23.84
CA LEU A 14 23.97 12.91 22.98
C LEU A 14 22.50 12.55 22.71
N THR A 15 21.96 12.99 21.58
CA THR A 15 20.67 12.54 21.08
C THR A 15 20.80 11.07 20.71
N GLY A 16 20.54 10.19 21.68
CA GLY A 16 20.50 8.76 21.46
C GLY A 16 19.47 8.44 20.39
N SER A 17 19.89 7.82 19.30
CA SER A 17 18.98 7.29 18.29
C SER A 17 18.15 6.20 18.95
N ALA A 18 16.86 6.46 19.16
CA ALA A 18 15.92 5.43 19.58
C ALA A 18 15.88 4.35 18.49
N SER A 19 16.51 3.20 18.75
CA SER A 19 16.34 2.03 17.91
C SER A 19 14.88 1.62 18.04
N ALA A 20 14.11 1.81 16.97
CA ALA A 20 12.79 1.19 16.87
C ALA A 20 12.94 -0.31 17.11
N ALA A 21 12.04 -0.90 17.89
CA ALA A 21 12.01 -2.35 18.08
C ALA A 21 11.84 -3.02 16.70
N PRO A 22 12.45 -4.19 16.45
CA PRO A 22 12.29 -4.90 15.18
C PRO A 22 10.80 -5.18 14.95
N CYS A 23 10.21 -4.47 13.99
CA CYS A 23 8.79 -4.57 13.72
C CYS A 23 8.54 -5.92 13.00
N MET A 24 8.07 -6.89 13.78
CA MET A 24 7.94 -8.27 13.36
C MET A 24 6.60 -8.48 12.65
N ILE A 25 6.64 -8.80 11.36
CA ILE A 25 5.47 -9.30 10.64
C ILE A 25 5.08 -10.66 11.24
N ARG A 26 3.81 -10.81 11.62
CA ARG A 26 3.25 -12.07 12.14
C ARG A 26 2.20 -12.60 11.15
N PRO A 27 2.54 -13.59 10.32
CA PRO A 27 1.60 -14.13 9.34
C PRO A 27 0.31 -14.64 9.99
N GLY A 28 -0.83 -14.20 9.47
CA GLY A 28 -2.16 -14.53 9.98
C GLY A 28 -2.72 -13.54 11.01
N GLU A 29 -1.91 -12.65 11.60
CA GLU A 29 -2.41 -11.54 12.41
C GLU A 29 -2.88 -10.36 11.53
N ILE A 30 -3.70 -9.48 12.12
CA ILE A 30 -4.05 -8.20 11.50
C ILE A 30 -2.77 -7.36 11.37
N TRP A 31 -2.42 -7.01 10.14
CA TRP A 31 -1.41 -6.00 9.85
C TRP A 31 -2.11 -4.65 9.65
N PRO A 32 -1.96 -3.69 10.58
CA PRO A 32 -2.57 -2.37 10.46
C PRO A 32 -1.72 -1.42 9.59
N ASP A 33 -2.38 -0.46 8.95
CA ASP A 33 -1.77 0.71 8.32
C ASP A 33 -1.65 1.90 9.29
N ASP A 34 -1.22 3.06 8.78
CA ASP A 34 -1.06 4.31 9.54
C ASP A 34 -2.35 4.92 10.10
N ARG A 35 -3.52 4.37 9.75
CA ARG A 35 -4.83 4.73 10.31
C ARG A 35 -5.29 3.75 11.38
N GLY A 36 -4.54 2.66 11.60
CA GLY A 36 -4.95 1.51 12.42
C GLY A 36 -5.83 0.49 11.68
N GLU A 37 -6.10 0.70 10.39
CA GLU A 37 -6.98 -0.15 9.59
C GLU A 37 -6.21 -1.34 9.01
N HIS A 38 -6.86 -2.50 8.86
CA HIS A 38 -6.20 -3.66 8.26
C HIS A 38 -5.80 -3.39 6.80
N ILE A 39 -4.53 -3.64 6.47
CA ILE A 39 -4.01 -3.55 5.10
C ILE A 39 -4.79 -4.51 4.20
N ASN A 40 -5.47 -3.95 3.21
CA ASN A 40 -6.37 -4.66 2.32
C ASN A 40 -5.87 -4.49 0.87
N ALA A 41 -4.95 -5.38 0.49
CA ALA A 41 -4.20 -5.35 -0.77
C ALA A 41 -3.97 -6.77 -1.33
N HIS A 42 -5.05 -7.55 -1.46
CA HIS A 42 -5.01 -8.96 -1.83
C HIS A 42 -4.51 -9.17 -3.27
N GLY A 43 -3.90 -10.34 -3.55
CA GLY A 43 -3.42 -10.72 -4.88
C GLY A 43 -2.33 -9.81 -5.48
N GLY A 44 -1.83 -8.85 -4.71
CA GLY A 44 -1.16 -7.64 -5.17
C GLY A 44 0.26 -7.79 -5.70
N GLY A 45 0.95 -6.66 -5.81
CA GLY A 45 2.37 -6.56 -6.14
C GLY A 45 3.00 -5.33 -5.50
N ILE A 46 4.30 -5.42 -5.21
CA ILE A 46 5.10 -4.34 -4.62
C ILE A 46 6.12 -3.86 -5.66
N ILE A 47 6.29 -2.54 -5.76
CA ILE A 47 7.38 -1.91 -6.51
C ILE A 47 8.14 -0.92 -5.64
N GLN A 48 9.42 -0.71 -5.94
CA GLN A 48 10.20 0.39 -5.37
C GLN A 48 10.32 1.53 -6.39
N VAL A 49 10.20 2.77 -5.93
CA VAL A 49 10.46 3.98 -6.71
C VAL A 49 11.30 4.91 -5.84
N ALA A 50 12.55 5.13 -6.24
CA ALA A 50 13.56 5.76 -5.39
C ALA A 50 13.68 5.05 -4.03
N ASP A 51 13.45 5.76 -2.93
CA ASP A 51 13.49 5.26 -1.54
C ASP A 51 12.18 4.63 -1.06
N THR A 52 11.10 4.77 -1.83
CA THR A 52 9.74 4.43 -1.38
C THR A 52 9.22 3.16 -2.04
N TRP A 53 8.73 2.24 -1.22
CA TRP A 53 7.99 1.05 -1.64
C TRP A 53 6.51 1.37 -1.80
N PHE A 54 5.87 0.83 -2.84
CA PHE A 54 4.44 0.94 -3.10
C PHE A 54 3.83 -0.44 -3.24
N TRP A 55 2.81 -0.75 -2.45
CA TRP A 55 2.04 -2.00 -2.53
C TRP A 55 0.67 -1.72 -3.12
N PHE A 56 0.39 -2.33 -4.27
CA PHE A 56 -0.91 -2.31 -4.94
C PHE A 56 -1.58 -3.65 -4.79
N GLY A 57 -2.88 -3.68 -4.51
CA GLY A 57 -3.63 -4.93 -4.41
C GLY A 57 -5.13 -4.73 -4.50
N GLU A 58 -5.86 -5.82 -4.67
CA GLU A 58 -7.31 -5.82 -4.63
C GLU A 58 -7.80 -5.36 -3.26
N TYR A 59 -8.64 -4.34 -3.24
CA TYR A 59 -9.29 -3.88 -2.03
C TYR A 59 -10.67 -4.56 -1.93
N ARG A 60 -10.79 -5.50 -0.98
CA ARG A 60 -11.95 -6.34 -0.73
C ARG A 60 -12.58 -5.93 0.62
N PRO A 61 -13.37 -4.84 0.70
CA PRO A 61 -14.03 -4.44 1.94
C PRO A 61 -15.17 -5.40 2.29
N ARG A 62 -15.54 -5.48 3.57
CA ARG A 62 -16.71 -6.26 4.03
C ARG A 62 -18.01 -5.80 3.36
N GLU A 63 -18.13 -4.49 3.15
CA GLU A 63 -19.26 -3.83 2.50
C GLU A 63 -18.74 -3.19 1.20
N ALA A 64 -18.79 -3.97 0.11
CA ALA A 64 -18.46 -3.50 -1.24
C ALA A 64 -19.75 -3.08 -1.97
N GLU A 65 -19.69 -1.98 -2.73
CA GLU A 65 -20.80 -1.62 -3.61
C GLU A 65 -20.95 -2.68 -4.73
N PRO A 66 -22.16 -3.21 -4.98
CA PRO A 66 -22.38 -4.20 -6.03
C PRO A 66 -21.88 -3.72 -7.40
N GLY A 67 -21.16 -4.60 -8.11
CA GLY A 67 -20.58 -4.29 -9.42
C GLY A 67 -19.41 -3.32 -9.44
N LYS A 68 -18.94 -2.81 -8.28
CA LYS A 68 -17.66 -2.07 -8.21
C LYS A 68 -16.49 -2.97 -7.85
N ARG A 69 -15.30 -2.61 -8.34
CA ARG A 69 -14.01 -3.20 -7.96
C ARG A 69 -13.01 -2.09 -7.66
N TYR A 70 -12.05 -2.41 -6.81
CA TYR A 70 -11.15 -1.44 -6.21
C TYR A 70 -9.71 -1.99 -6.18
N VAL A 71 -8.74 -1.10 -6.39
CA VAL A 71 -7.31 -1.40 -6.15
C VAL A 71 -6.79 -0.39 -5.15
N SER A 72 -6.33 -0.85 -4.00
CA SER A 72 -5.67 -0.03 -2.99
C SER A 72 -4.22 0.26 -3.40
N CYS A 73 -3.67 1.33 -2.84
CA CYS A 73 -2.26 1.65 -2.87
C CYS A 73 -1.80 2.06 -1.47
N TYR A 74 -0.73 1.43 -1.00
CA TYR A 74 -0.02 1.75 0.23
C TYR A 74 1.42 2.14 -0.09
N SER A 75 2.04 2.97 0.75
CA SER A 75 3.48 3.30 0.66
C SER A 75 4.23 3.00 1.94
N SER A 76 5.46 2.50 1.85
CA SER A 76 6.35 2.23 3.00
C SER A 76 7.79 2.61 2.69
N ALA A 77 8.58 2.93 3.72
CA ALA A 77 10.03 3.11 3.62
C ALA A 77 10.81 1.81 3.98
N ASP A 78 10.17 0.87 4.68
CA ASP A 78 10.82 -0.26 5.35
C ASP A 78 10.15 -1.62 5.07
N LEU A 79 9.13 -1.66 4.19
CA LEU A 79 8.26 -2.81 3.89
C LEU A 79 7.40 -3.31 5.06
N ILE A 80 7.43 -2.63 6.21
CA ILE A 80 6.74 -3.06 7.43
C ILE A 80 5.65 -2.07 7.85
N ASN A 81 5.99 -0.78 7.91
CA ASN A 81 5.09 0.31 8.25
C ASN A 81 4.47 0.86 6.97
N TRP A 82 3.21 0.55 6.71
CA TRP A 82 2.50 0.95 5.50
C TRP A 82 1.55 2.11 5.75
N LYS A 83 1.65 3.14 4.90
CA LYS A 83 0.73 4.28 4.88
C LYS A 83 -0.30 4.11 3.77
N PHE A 84 -1.58 4.24 4.07
CA PHE A 84 -2.62 4.23 3.03
C PHE A 84 -2.47 5.46 2.14
N ARG A 85 -2.57 5.29 0.82
CA ARG A 85 -2.46 6.40 -0.15
C ARG A 85 -3.78 6.71 -0.82
N ASN A 86 -4.37 5.73 -1.50
CA ASN A 86 -5.66 5.89 -2.17
C ASN A 86 -6.23 4.53 -2.61
N LEU A 87 -7.51 4.52 -3.01
CA LEU A 87 -8.02 3.56 -3.98
C LEU A 87 -7.67 4.08 -5.38
N VAL A 88 -6.63 3.54 -6.00
CA VAL A 88 -6.14 3.96 -7.33
C VAL A 88 -6.99 3.42 -8.49
N ILE A 89 -7.79 2.39 -8.22
CA ILE A 89 -8.97 2.05 -9.01
C ILE A 89 -10.17 2.04 -8.07
N ASN A 90 -11.27 2.63 -8.54
CA ASN A 90 -12.61 2.57 -7.97
C ASN A 90 -13.55 2.72 -9.16
N SER A 91 -14.07 1.61 -9.68
CA SER A 91 -14.75 1.60 -10.97
C SER A 91 -15.81 0.51 -11.03
N THR A 92 -16.77 0.69 -11.94
CA THR A 92 -17.65 -0.37 -12.42
C THR A 92 -16.97 -1.17 -13.53
N ALA A 93 -17.64 -2.21 -14.03
CA ALA A 93 -17.17 -3.02 -15.14
C ALA A 93 -16.77 -2.18 -16.37
N PRO A 94 -15.71 -2.57 -17.10
CA PRO A 94 -15.48 -2.11 -18.45
C PRO A 94 -16.66 -2.43 -19.37
N GLU A 95 -16.76 -1.70 -20.49
CA GLU A 95 -17.75 -1.96 -21.52
C GLU A 95 -17.72 -3.44 -21.97
N ASN A 96 -18.90 -4.02 -22.15
CA ASN A 96 -19.12 -5.41 -22.60
C ASN A 96 -18.74 -6.53 -21.62
N ILE A 97 -18.25 -6.25 -20.40
CA ILE A 97 -18.03 -7.28 -19.35
C ILE A 97 -19.26 -7.49 -18.45
N GLY A 98 -20.13 -6.48 -18.29
CA GLY A 98 -21.32 -6.58 -17.45
C GLY A 98 -21.05 -6.55 -15.94
N PRO A 99 -22.09 -6.49 -15.08
CA PRO A 99 -21.93 -6.13 -13.66
C PRO A 99 -21.28 -7.22 -12.79
N LEU A 100 -21.27 -8.48 -13.22
CA LEU A 100 -20.66 -9.61 -12.49
C LEU A 100 -19.22 -9.85 -12.92
N TRP A 101 -18.44 -8.77 -13.02
CA TRP A 101 -17.05 -8.79 -13.46
C TRP A 101 -16.06 -9.08 -12.34
N VAL A 102 -14.87 -9.53 -12.74
CA VAL A 102 -13.71 -9.78 -11.88
C VAL A 102 -12.64 -8.72 -12.16
N LEU A 103 -11.99 -8.24 -11.09
CA LEU A 103 -10.73 -7.51 -11.17
C LEU A 103 -9.78 -8.15 -10.16
N GLU A 104 -8.72 -8.75 -10.66
CA GLU A 104 -7.80 -9.55 -9.86
C GLU A 104 -6.33 -9.22 -10.13
N ARG A 105 -5.50 -9.52 -9.12
CA ARG A 105 -4.04 -9.60 -9.20
C ARG A 105 -3.37 -8.39 -9.86
N PRO A 106 -3.70 -7.14 -9.51
CA PRO A 106 -3.07 -5.96 -10.10
C PRO A 106 -1.55 -5.98 -9.91
N LYS A 107 -0.82 -5.59 -10.96
CA LYS A 107 0.65 -5.44 -10.98
C LYS A 107 0.98 -4.11 -11.65
N VAL A 108 1.74 -3.27 -10.96
CA VAL A 108 2.19 -1.97 -11.48
C VAL A 108 3.65 -2.06 -11.88
N TYR A 109 4.02 -1.42 -13.00
CA TYR A 109 5.39 -1.30 -13.48
C TYR A 109 5.69 0.16 -13.83
N TYR A 110 6.91 0.62 -13.51
CA TYR A 110 7.36 1.95 -13.89
C TYR A 110 8.10 1.93 -15.23
N ASN A 111 7.62 2.72 -16.20
CA ASN A 111 8.29 2.90 -17.48
C ASN A 111 9.22 4.12 -17.41
N ALA A 112 10.52 3.87 -17.24
CA ALA A 112 11.54 4.92 -17.12
C ALA A 112 11.72 5.81 -18.36
N ARG A 113 11.29 5.35 -19.55
CA ARG A 113 11.33 6.15 -20.80
C ARG A 113 10.19 7.17 -20.84
N THR A 114 8.96 6.75 -20.55
CA THR A 114 7.77 7.62 -20.61
C THR A 114 7.47 8.33 -19.29
N LYS A 115 8.18 7.98 -18.21
CA LYS A 115 7.93 8.42 -16.82
C LYS A 115 6.53 8.08 -16.30
N LYS A 116 5.86 7.09 -16.90
CA LYS A 116 4.51 6.63 -16.53
C LYS A 116 4.56 5.33 -15.76
N PHE A 117 3.56 5.13 -14.90
CA PHE A 117 3.23 3.83 -14.34
C PHE A 117 2.20 3.14 -15.25
N VAL A 118 2.35 1.82 -15.41
CA VAL A 118 1.40 0.97 -16.16
C VAL A 118 0.93 -0.11 -15.21
N MET A 119 -0.40 -0.27 -15.08
CA MET A 119 -1.00 -1.35 -14.32
C MET A 119 -1.56 -2.41 -15.27
N TYR A 120 -1.18 -3.66 -15.05
CA TYR A 120 -1.80 -4.84 -15.64
C TYR A 120 -2.60 -5.56 -14.56
N MET A 121 -3.73 -6.16 -14.92
CA MET A 121 -4.61 -6.89 -14.01
C MET A 121 -5.38 -7.96 -14.77
N HIS A 122 -5.89 -8.97 -14.06
CA HIS A 122 -6.84 -9.92 -14.60
C HIS A 122 -8.23 -9.30 -14.59
N ILE A 123 -8.87 -9.24 -15.77
CA ILE A 123 -10.28 -8.85 -15.96
C ILE A 123 -11.00 -10.06 -16.57
N ASP A 124 -12.13 -10.42 -15.99
CA ASP A 124 -12.95 -11.57 -16.42
C ASP A 124 -14.44 -11.23 -16.23
N GLY A 125 -15.32 -12.04 -16.84
CA GLY A 125 -16.77 -11.98 -16.67
C GLY A 125 -17.59 -11.66 -17.94
N PRO A 126 -18.92 -11.62 -17.82
CA PRO A 126 -19.68 -11.72 -16.56
C PRO A 126 -19.68 -13.15 -16.02
N ASN A 127 -19.42 -13.31 -14.72
CA ASN A 127 -19.56 -14.60 -14.04
C ASN A 127 -21.04 -15.04 -14.05
N ASP A 128 -21.29 -16.35 -14.13
CA ASP A 128 -22.63 -16.92 -14.06
C ASP A 128 -23.19 -16.77 -12.63
N PRO A 129 -24.37 -16.14 -12.42
CA PRO A 129 -25.02 -16.09 -11.10
C PRO A 129 -25.27 -17.47 -10.47
N ALA A 130 -25.32 -18.54 -11.27
CA ALA A 130 -25.52 -19.92 -10.83
C ALA A 130 -24.22 -20.70 -10.59
N GLU A 131 -23.03 -20.09 -10.79
CA GLU A 131 -21.76 -20.75 -10.51
C GLU A 131 -21.64 -21.12 -9.03
N ALA A 132 -21.34 -22.39 -8.72
CA ALA A 132 -21.30 -22.89 -7.34
C ALA A 132 -20.08 -22.38 -6.53
N ASN A 133 -19.10 -21.78 -7.19
CA ASN A 133 -17.93 -21.14 -6.59
C ASN A 133 -17.49 -19.93 -7.44
N PRO A 134 -18.26 -18.83 -7.42
CA PRO A 134 -17.96 -17.66 -8.25
C PRO A 134 -16.67 -16.99 -7.76
N LYS A 135 -15.85 -16.52 -8.71
CA LYS A 135 -14.57 -15.82 -8.43
C LYS A 135 -14.77 -14.42 -7.83
#